data_AF-A0A022LLE1-F1
#
_entry.id   AF-A0A022LLE1-F1
#
_cell.length_a   1.000
_cell.length_b   1.000
_cell.length_c   1.000
_cell.angle_alpha   90.00
_cell.angle_beta   90.00
_cell.angle_gamma   90.00
#
_symmetry.space_group_name_H-M   'P 1'
#
loop_
_entity.id
_entity.type
_entity.pdbx_description
1 polymer ?
#
loop_
_entity_poly.entity_id
_entity_poly.type
_entity_poly.pdbx_seq_one_letter_code
_entity_poly.pdbx_strand_id
1 'polypeptide(L)'
;MAVYLLLRPYGDADGGDTLAAAEAFSSPLWIVSHLAGAASLVVLAALWSLLTTSPLRWAGPVGAALVLPYYGAEAFALHEIGSRALEGDPGVLDLVPAVRDNPTAMALFAVGLIALAVAGVVAALSWRRLHQPGRVAVAFVPLAVIATLFLPQFFLPPSGRMAYGLAFAVAAVYAAITAASAGDARQGRG
;
A
#
# COMPACT_ATOMS: atom_id res chain seq x y z
N MET A 1 2.95 -1.87 4.94
CA MET A 1 2.11 -2.93 4.33
C MET A 1 1.73 -4.04 5.30
N ALA A 2 2.65 -4.85 5.83
CA ALA A 2 2.29 -5.92 6.78
C ALA A 2 1.48 -5.40 7.99
N VAL A 3 1.93 -4.30 8.62
CA VAL A 3 1.21 -3.65 9.73
C VAL A 3 -0.21 -3.26 9.34
N TYR A 4 -0.41 -2.72 8.13
CA TYR A 4 -1.74 -2.40 7.61
C TYR A 4 -2.63 -3.65 7.58
N LEU A 5 -2.18 -4.71 6.90
CA LEU A 5 -3.06 -5.84 6.62
C LEU A 5 -3.19 -6.83 7.78
N LEU A 6 -2.26 -6.83 8.74
CA LEU A 6 -2.32 -7.70 9.92
C LEU A 6 -3.11 -7.08 11.07
N LEU A 7 -3.01 -5.76 11.28
CA LEU A 7 -3.66 -5.09 12.41
C LEU A 7 -5.02 -4.48 12.06
N ARG A 8 -5.36 -4.35 10.76
CA ARG A 8 -6.65 -3.81 10.33
C ARG A 8 -7.79 -4.68 10.87
N PRO A 9 -8.74 -4.12 11.63
CA PRO A 9 -9.99 -4.81 11.96
C PRO A 9 -10.77 -5.16 10.68
N TYR A 10 -11.29 -6.38 10.58
CA TYR A 10 -11.98 -6.88 9.38
C TYR A 10 -13.48 -7.08 9.57
N GLY A 11 -14.10 -6.43 10.57
CA GLY A 11 -15.55 -6.52 10.80
C GLY A 11 -16.40 -6.01 9.63
N ASP A 12 -15.79 -5.31 8.68
CA ASP A 12 -16.41 -4.85 7.44
C ASP A 12 -16.30 -5.85 6.26
N ALA A 13 -15.76 -7.05 6.48
CA ALA A 13 -15.52 -8.04 5.42
C ALA A 13 -16.81 -8.56 4.76
N ASP A 14 -17.91 -8.61 5.52
CA ASP A 14 -19.21 -9.10 5.06
C ASP A 14 -20.20 -7.96 4.71
N GLY A 15 -19.78 -6.70 4.83
CA GLY A 15 -20.62 -5.52 4.57
C GLY A 15 -20.18 -4.29 5.39
N GLY A 16 -20.38 -3.10 4.84
CA GLY A 16 -19.98 -1.83 5.46
C GLY A 16 -21.02 -1.22 6.41
N ASP A 17 -22.23 -1.79 6.47
CA ASP A 17 -23.43 -1.27 7.12
C ASP A 17 -23.86 -2.11 8.34
N THR A 18 -22.95 -2.93 8.87
CA THR A 18 -23.23 -3.83 9.99
C THR A 18 -22.69 -3.29 11.31
N LEU A 19 -23.20 -3.81 12.44
CA LEU A 19 -22.63 -3.51 13.76
C LEU A 19 -21.15 -3.91 13.86
N ALA A 20 -20.77 -5.04 13.25
CA ALA A 20 -19.38 -5.49 13.19
C ALA A 20 -18.49 -4.51 12.39
N ALA A 21 -19.03 -3.90 11.33
CA ALA A 21 -18.34 -2.84 10.60
C ALA A 21 -18.17 -1.59 11.46
N ALA A 22 -19.19 -1.17 12.20
CA ALA A 22 -19.11 -0.04 13.13
C ALA A 22 -18.04 -0.25 14.22
N GLU A 23 -17.98 -1.44 14.83
CA GLU A 23 -16.94 -1.85 15.78
C GLU A 23 -15.53 -1.84 15.16
N ALA A 24 -15.41 -2.30 13.91
CA ALA A 24 -14.15 -2.30 13.19
C ALA A 24 -13.67 -0.87 12.88
N PHE A 25 -14.57 -0.01 12.40
CA PHE A 25 -14.24 1.36 12.02
C PHE A 25 -13.90 2.23 13.24
N SER A 26 -14.64 2.12 14.35
CA SER A 26 -14.39 2.89 15.58
C SER A 26 -13.12 2.47 16.34
N SER A 27 -12.48 1.37 15.93
CA SER A 27 -11.23 0.92 16.54
C SER A 27 -10.07 1.87 16.23
N PRO A 28 -9.21 2.24 17.20
CA PRO A 28 -7.96 2.95 16.93
C PRO A 28 -7.02 2.18 15.99
N LEU A 29 -7.11 0.85 15.96
CA LEU A 29 -6.35 0.02 15.03
C LEU A 29 -6.77 0.25 13.58
N TRP A 30 -7.99 0.71 13.33
CA TRP A 30 -8.43 1.15 12.01
C TRP A 30 -7.54 2.27 11.48
N ILE A 31 -7.38 3.34 12.27
CA ILE A 31 -6.54 4.50 11.90
C ILE A 31 -5.08 4.07 11.74
N VAL A 32 -4.52 3.38 12.74
CA VAL A 32 -3.10 2.96 12.75
C VAL A 32 -2.78 2.11 11.52
N SER A 33 -3.65 1.14 11.20
CA SER A 33 -3.45 0.27 10.06
C SER A 33 -3.49 1.03 8.74
N HIS A 34 -4.46 1.92 8.52
CA HIS A 34 -4.56 2.70 7.28
C HIS A 34 -3.41 3.69 7.13
N LEU A 35 -2.97 4.35 8.20
CA LEU A 35 -1.77 5.20 8.17
C LEU A 35 -0.51 4.40 7.85
N ALA A 36 -0.37 3.18 8.38
CA ALA A 36 0.74 2.29 8.01
C ALA A 36 0.68 1.83 6.54
N GLY A 37 -0.53 1.71 5.97
CA GLY A 37 -0.77 1.45 4.56
C GLY A 37 -0.28 2.61 3.70
N ALA A 38 -0.82 3.81 3.96
CA ALA A 38 -0.43 5.06 3.31
C ALA A 38 1.08 5.33 3.39
N ALA A 39 1.66 5.23 4.58
CA ALA A 39 3.10 5.42 4.80
C ALA A 39 3.93 4.45 3.94
N SER A 40 3.51 3.19 3.83
CA SER A 40 4.24 2.23 2.99
C SER A 40 4.19 2.56 1.50
N LEU A 41 3.09 3.12 0.99
CA LEU A 41 3.00 3.58 -0.40
C LEU A 41 3.87 4.83 -0.65
N VAL A 42 3.94 5.75 0.31
CA VAL A 42 4.84 6.91 0.24
C VAL A 42 6.31 6.49 0.24
N VAL A 43 6.70 5.57 1.13
CA VAL A 43 8.06 5.04 1.18
C VAL A 43 8.43 4.34 -0.13
N LEU A 44 7.51 3.54 -0.70
CA LEU A 44 7.71 2.95 -2.03
C LEU A 44 7.89 4.01 -3.11
N ALA A 45 7.01 5.02 -3.16
CA ALA A 45 7.09 6.10 -4.13
C ALA A 45 8.45 6.82 -4.08
N ALA A 46 8.94 7.11 -2.88
CA ALA A 46 10.26 7.70 -2.66
C ALA A 46 11.39 6.76 -3.13
N LEU A 47 11.35 5.49 -2.73
CA LEU A 47 12.33 4.48 -3.15
C LEU A 47 12.38 4.34 -4.67
N TRP A 48 11.23 4.21 -5.34
CA TRP A 48 11.15 4.08 -6.79
C TRP A 48 11.67 5.31 -7.51
N SER A 49 11.40 6.51 -6.98
CA SER A 49 11.96 7.76 -7.51
C SER A 49 13.48 7.78 -7.42
N LEU A 50 14.05 7.38 -6.26
CA LEU A 50 15.51 7.33 -6.06
C LEU A 50 16.22 6.32 -6.98
N LEU A 51 15.56 5.22 -7.31
CA LEU A 51 16.10 4.17 -8.18
C LEU A 51 15.95 4.50 -9.68
N THR A 52 15.18 5.54 -10.03
CA THR A 52 14.84 5.86 -11.42
C THR A 52 15.56 7.10 -11.91
N THR A 53 16.32 6.96 -13.00
CA THR A 53 17.07 8.08 -13.63
C THR A 53 16.30 8.81 -14.74
N SER A 54 15.17 8.25 -15.19
CA SER A 54 14.34 8.85 -16.25
C SER A 54 13.30 9.82 -15.68
N PRO A 55 12.61 10.64 -16.52
CA PRO A 55 11.49 11.47 -16.09
C PRO A 55 10.36 10.69 -15.40
N LEU A 56 10.24 9.37 -15.65
CA LEU A 56 9.27 8.50 -14.98
C LEU A 56 9.52 8.34 -13.47
N ARG A 57 10.62 8.89 -12.92
CA ARG A 57 10.84 8.99 -11.47
C ARG A 57 9.69 9.69 -10.75
N TRP A 58 8.94 10.55 -11.45
CA TRP A 58 7.78 11.26 -10.91
C TRP A 58 6.50 10.40 -10.83
N ALA A 59 6.46 9.25 -11.50
CA ALA A 59 5.28 8.37 -11.46
C ALA A 59 4.95 7.89 -10.04
N GLY A 60 5.97 7.61 -9.22
CA GLY A 60 5.80 7.23 -7.82
C GLY A 60 5.15 8.33 -6.99
N PRO A 61 5.75 9.53 -6.88
CA PRO A 61 5.18 10.66 -6.16
C PRO A 61 3.78 11.06 -6.64
N VAL A 62 3.54 11.11 -7.95
CA VAL A 62 2.20 11.38 -8.51
C VAL A 62 1.22 10.30 -8.09
N GLY A 63 1.60 9.03 -8.19
CA GLY A 63 0.75 7.92 -7.78
C GLY A 63 0.39 7.96 -6.30
N ALA A 64 1.36 8.25 -5.42
CA ALA A 64 1.11 8.44 -4.00
C ALA A 64 0.15 9.62 -3.75
N ALA A 65 0.35 10.77 -4.40
CA ALA A 65 -0.52 11.95 -4.26
C ALA A 65 -1.98 11.64 -4.63
N LEU A 66 -2.20 10.80 -5.63
CA LEU A 66 -3.55 10.40 -6.07
C LEU A 66 -4.20 9.36 -5.14
N VAL A 67 -3.42 8.50 -4.50
CA VAL A 67 -3.91 7.44 -3.60
C VAL A 67 -4.21 7.95 -2.19
N LEU A 68 -3.39 8.87 -1.67
CA LEU A 68 -3.48 9.32 -0.28
C LEU A 68 -4.85 9.90 0.14
N PRO A 69 -5.59 10.64 -0.70
CA PRO A 69 -6.93 11.11 -0.34
C PRO A 69 -7.89 9.98 0.00
N TYR A 70 -7.86 8.87 -0.76
CA TYR A 70 -8.70 7.69 -0.50
C TYR A 70 -8.34 7.05 0.85
N TYR A 71 -7.04 6.92 1.16
CA TYR A 71 -6.58 6.43 2.46
C TYR A 71 -6.99 7.33 3.63
N GLY A 72 -6.95 8.66 3.43
CA GLY A 72 -7.40 9.62 4.44
C GLY A 72 -8.90 9.50 4.70
N ALA A 73 -9.71 9.39 3.65
CA ALA A 73 -11.15 9.19 3.75
C ALA A 73 -11.48 7.87 4.48
N GLU A 74 -10.85 6.76 4.07
CA GLU A 74 -11.00 5.46 4.76
C GLU A 74 -10.59 5.53 6.23
N ALA A 75 -9.45 6.16 6.54
CA ALA A 75 -8.93 6.17 7.91
C ALA A 75 -9.78 7.02 8.85
N PHE A 76 -10.11 8.25 8.44
CA PHE A 76 -10.69 9.24 9.35
C PHE A 76 -12.22 9.30 9.24
N ALA A 77 -12.78 9.31 8.03
CA ALA A 77 -14.23 9.42 7.87
C ALA A 77 -14.95 8.17 8.38
N LEU A 78 -14.45 6.98 8.04
CA LEU A 78 -15.07 5.75 8.52
C LEU A 78 -14.94 5.59 10.02
N HIS A 79 -13.82 6.02 10.62
CA HIS A 79 -13.67 6.00 12.08
C HIS A 79 -14.76 6.82 12.78
N GLU A 80 -15.00 8.04 12.31
CA GLU A 80 -16.06 8.91 12.84
C GLU A 80 -17.47 8.33 12.59
N ILE A 81 -17.70 7.71 11.43
CA ILE A 81 -18.96 7.02 11.12
C ILE A 81 -19.18 5.85 12.09
N GLY A 82 -18.17 4.99 12.27
CA GLY A 82 -18.25 3.85 13.20
C GLY A 82 -18.50 4.28 14.64
N SER A 83 -17.79 5.31 15.10
CA SER A 83 -17.97 5.85 16.45
C SER A 83 -19.40 6.38 16.66
N ARG A 84 -19.93 7.18 15.72
CA ARG A 84 -21.32 7.68 15.82
C ARG A 84 -22.36 6.57 15.76
N ALA A 85 -22.14 5.55 14.93
CA ALA A 85 -23.04 4.41 14.85
C ALA A 85 -23.15 3.70 16.21
N LEU A 86 -22.04 3.55 16.93
CA LEU A 86 -22.01 2.94 18.27
C LEU A 86 -22.56 3.85 19.37
N GLU A 87 -22.55 5.17 19.18
CA GLU A 87 -23.14 6.15 20.10
C GLU A 87 -24.67 6.26 20.00
N GLY A 88 -25.30 5.50 19.10
CA GLY A 88 -26.76 5.39 18.98
C GLY A 88 -27.34 5.97 17.69
N ASP A 89 -26.50 6.29 16.70
CA ASP A 89 -26.94 6.74 15.37
C ASP A 89 -26.52 5.76 14.26
N PRO A 90 -27.07 4.53 14.22
CA PRO A 90 -26.66 3.52 13.25
C PRO A 90 -26.92 3.93 11.79
N GLY A 91 -27.81 4.89 11.54
CA GLY A 91 -28.13 5.38 10.19
C GLY A 91 -26.96 6.08 9.50
N VAL A 92 -25.95 6.54 10.24
CA VAL A 92 -24.73 7.11 9.63
C VAL A 92 -23.91 6.11 8.83
N LEU A 93 -24.11 4.80 9.03
CA LEU A 93 -23.47 3.76 8.23
C LEU A 93 -23.89 3.80 6.75
N ASP A 94 -25.03 4.40 6.42
CA ASP A 94 -25.47 4.63 5.03
C ASP A 94 -24.51 5.54 4.25
N LEU A 95 -23.61 6.27 4.93
CA LEU A 95 -22.58 7.08 4.31
C LEU A 95 -21.34 6.27 3.89
N VAL A 96 -21.17 5.03 4.35
CA VAL A 96 -19.99 4.20 4.04
C VAL A 96 -19.84 3.97 2.53
N PRO A 97 -20.89 3.61 1.76
CA PRO A 97 -20.80 3.52 0.30
C PRO A 97 -20.45 4.86 -0.34
N ALA A 98 -20.93 5.99 0.18
CA ALA A 98 -20.60 7.31 -0.36
C ALA A 98 -19.12 7.67 -0.20
N VAL A 99 -18.45 7.13 0.84
CA VAL A 99 -17.00 7.27 1.05
C VAL A 99 -16.21 6.33 0.13
N ARG A 100 -16.64 5.06 0.02
CA ARG A 100 -15.90 3.99 -0.66
C ARG A 100 -16.12 3.95 -2.17
N ASP A 101 -17.37 4.08 -2.58
CA ASP A 101 -17.82 3.84 -3.95
C ASP A 101 -17.97 5.14 -4.75
N ASN A 102 -17.44 6.25 -4.24
CA ASN A 102 -17.40 7.51 -4.96
C ASN A 102 -16.59 7.33 -6.27
N PRO A 103 -17.21 7.50 -7.46
CA PRO A 103 -16.54 7.17 -8.73
C PRO A 103 -15.26 7.97 -8.97
N THR A 104 -15.23 9.24 -8.55
CA THR A 104 -14.05 10.10 -8.68
C THR A 104 -12.93 9.65 -7.75
N ALA A 105 -13.25 9.32 -6.49
CA ALA A 105 -12.27 8.81 -5.54
C ALA A 105 -11.67 7.48 -6.00
N MET A 106 -12.52 6.56 -6.47
CA MET A 106 -12.08 5.28 -7.03
C MET A 106 -11.20 5.45 -8.27
N ALA A 107 -11.55 6.37 -9.19
CA ALA A 107 -10.76 6.63 -10.38
C ALA A 107 -9.37 7.18 -10.03
N LEU A 108 -9.29 8.18 -9.14
CA LEU A 108 -8.01 8.73 -8.69
C LEU A 108 -7.16 7.68 -7.97
N PHE A 109 -7.78 6.88 -7.10
CA PHE A 109 -7.13 5.77 -6.41
C PHE A 109 -6.56 4.75 -7.41
N ALA A 110 -7.36 4.30 -8.37
CA ALA A 110 -6.95 3.33 -9.38
C ALA A 110 -5.81 3.86 -10.27
N VAL A 111 -5.92 5.09 -10.78
CA VAL A 111 -4.87 5.74 -11.57
C VAL A 111 -3.59 5.88 -10.75
N GLY A 112 -3.71 6.25 -9.48
CA GLY A 112 -2.56 6.37 -8.59
C GLY A 112 -1.86 5.04 -8.32
N LEU A 113 -2.62 3.94 -8.15
CA LEU A 113 -2.06 2.60 -8.03
C LEU A 113 -1.34 2.14 -9.30
N ILE A 114 -1.90 2.44 -10.47
CA ILE A 114 -1.26 2.15 -11.77
C ILE A 114 0.07 2.93 -11.88
N ALA A 115 0.08 4.21 -11.50
CA ALA A 115 1.29 5.03 -11.53
C ALA A 115 2.37 4.49 -10.57
N LEU A 116 1.99 4.02 -9.37
CA LEU A 116 2.90 3.35 -8.43
C LEU A 116 3.45 2.03 -8.99
N ALA A 117 2.62 1.24 -9.66
CA ALA A 117 3.05 -0.01 -10.31
C ALA A 117 4.07 0.28 -11.42
N VAL A 118 3.78 1.25 -12.30
CA VAL A 118 4.71 1.72 -13.34
C VAL A 118 6.03 2.18 -12.72
N ALA A 119 5.98 2.98 -11.65
CA ALA A 119 7.18 3.44 -10.95
C ALA A 119 8.03 2.27 -10.43
N GLY A 120 7.41 1.25 -9.83
CA GLY A 120 8.10 0.05 -9.35
C GLY A 120 8.75 -0.76 -10.47
N VAL A 121 8.07 -0.96 -11.59
CA VAL A 121 8.62 -1.66 -12.76
C VAL A 121 9.82 -0.91 -13.33
N VAL A 122 9.67 0.40 -13.54
CA VAL A 122 10.76 1.25 -14.08
C VAL A 122 11.96 1.25 -13.13
N ALA A 123 11.74 1.40 -11.83
CA ALA A 123 12.79 1.37 -10.83
C ALA A 123 13.56 0.04 -10.82
N ALA A 124 12.85 -1.10 -10.88
CA ALA A 124 13.48 -2.42 -10.96
C ALA A 124 14.32 -2.59 -12.24
N LEU A 125 13.83 -2.07 -13.38
CA LEU A 125 14.57 -2.08 -14.64
C LEU A 125 15.80 -1.15 -14.61
N SER A 126 15.66 0.06 -14.06
CA SER A 126 16.76 1.00 -13.86
C SER A 126 17.85 0.41 -12.98
N TRP A 127 17.48 -0.21 -11.86
CA TRP A 127 18.40 -0.91 -10.97
C TRP A 127 19.14 -2.05 -11.68
N ARG A 128 18.40 -2.89 -12.41
CA ARG A 128 18.95 -4.03 -13.16
C ARG A 128 19.98 -3.59 -14.20
N ARG A 129 19.77 -2.46 -14.87
CA ARG A 129 20.71 -1.92 -15.88
C ARG A 129 22.03 -1.43 -15.27
N LEU A 130 22.03 -1.03 -14.00
CA LEU A 130 23.21 -0.50 -13.32
C LEU A 130 24.09 -1.59 -12.67
N HIS A 131 23.65 -2.85 -12.71
CA HIS A 131 24.33 -3.95 -12.04
C HIS A 131 24.61 -5.10 -13.01
N GLN A 132 25.73 -5.78 -12.80
CA GLN A 132 26.08 -6.98 -13.56
C GLN A 132 25.03 -8.08 -13.35
N PRO A 133 24.75 -8.93 -14.38
CA PRO A 133 23.81 -10.03 -14.25
C PRO A 133 24.10 -10.89 -13.01
N GLY A 134 23.07 -11.14 -12.20
CA GLY A 134 23.19 -11.89 -10.95
C GLY A 134 22.11 -11.51 -9.95
N ARG A 135 22.22 -12.02 -8.72
CA ARG A 135 21.22 -11.84 -7.65
C ARG A 135 20.96 -10.36 -7.35
N VAL A 136 22.01 -9.54 -7.32
CA VAL A 136 21.89 -8.09 -7.07
C VAL A 136 21.06 -7.42 -8.15
N ALA A 137 21.25 -7.74 -9.42
CA ALA A 137 20.55 -7.09 -10.53
C ALA A 137 19.02 -7.27 -10.48
N VAL A 138 18.53 -8.31 -9.80
CA VAL A 138 17.09 -8.61 -9.66
C VAL A 138 16.54 -8.33 -8.26
N ALA A 139 17.31 -7.68 -7.38
CA ALA A 139 16.95 -7.43 -5.98
C ALA A 139 15.55 -6.84 -5.79
N PHE A 140 15.18 -5.86 -6.63
CA PHE A 140 13.88 -5.16 -6.53
C PHE A 140 12.74 -5.80 -7.33
N VAL A 141 13.01 -6.84 -8.13
CA VAL A 141 11.96 -7.48 -8.96
C VAL A 141 10.82 -8.06 -8.11
N PRO A 142 11.07 -8.84 -7.04
CA PRO A 142 9.98 -9.37 -6.21
C PRO A 142 9.13 -8.26 -5.58
N LEU A 143 9.76 -7.18 -5.10
CA LEU A 143 9.07 -6.05 -4.49
C LEU A 143 8.20 -5.29 -5.51
N ALA A 144 8.71 -5.08 -6.73
CA ALA A 144 7.95 -4.44 -7.81
C ALA A 144 6.75 -5.31 -8.26
N VAL A 145 6.94 -6.63 -8.36
CA VAL A 145 5.86 -7.58 -8.69
C VAL A 145 4.78 -7.52 -7.62
N ILE A 146 5.12 -7.68 -6.35
CA ILE A 146 4.10 -7.69 -5.30
C ILE A 146 3.42 -6.33 -5.15
N ALA A 147 4.14 -5.22 -5.30
CA ALA A 147 3.53 -3.88 -5.31
C ALA A 147 2.53 -3.69 -6.46
N THR A 148 2.77 -4.30 -7.63
CA THR A 148 1.82 -4.29 -8.76
C THR A 148 0.55 -5.08 -8.44
N LEU A 149 0.65 -6.11 -7.59
CA LEU A 149 -0.48 -6.92 -7.14
C LEU A 149 -1.28 -6.27 -6.00
N PHE A 150 -1.01 -5.01 -5.66
CA PHE A 150 -1.72 -4.29 -4.60
C PHE A 150 -3.20 -4.02 -4.91
N LEU A 151 -3.58 -3.84 -6.17
CA LEU A 151 -5.00 -3.73 -6.52
C LEU A 151 -5.72 -5.09 -6.37
N PRO A 152 -5.20 -6.20 -6.94
CA PRO A 152 -5.78 -7.53 -6.74
C PRO A 152 -6.01 -7.95 -5.28
N GLN A 153 -5.15 -7.53 -4.33
CA GLN A 153 -5.32 -7.98 -2.94
C GLN A 153 -6.63 -7.50 -2.29
N PHE A 154 -7.25 -6.42 -2.78
CA PHE A 154 -8.55 -5.97 -2.26
C PHE A 154 -9.68 -6.98 -2.51
N PHE A 155 -9.52 -7.89 -3.47
CA PHE A 155 -10.51 -8.95 -3.75
C PHE A 155 -10.27 -10.23 -2.93
N LEU A 156 -9.25 -10.25 -2.08
CA LEU A 156 -8.97 -11.40 -1.20
C LEU A 156 -9.78 -11.31 0.08
N PRO A 157 -10.16 -12.47 0.68
CA PRO A 157 -10.69 -12.51 2.04
C PRO A 157 -9.63 -12.02 3.05
N PRO A 158 -10.01 -11.72 4.30
CA PRO A 158 -9.10 -11.19 5.33
C PRO A 158 -7.76 -11.94 5.45
N SER A 159 -7.81 -13.27 5.51
CA SER A 159 -6.61 -14.12 5.59
C SER A 159 -5.70 -13.98 4.36
N GLY A 160 -6.27 -13.82 3.17
CA GLY A 160 -5.52 -13.59 1.94
C GLY A 160 -4.85 -12.21 1.91
N ARG A 161 -5.52 -11.17 2.41
CA ARG A 161 -4.92 -9.84 2.58
C ARG A 161 -3.77 -9.84 3.58
N MET A 162 -3.94 -10.54 4.72
CA MET A 162 -2.87 -10.74 5.70
C MET A 162 -1.66 -11.46 5.08
N ALA A 163 -1.89 -12.54 4.32
CA ALA A 163 -0.84 -13.26 3.63
C ALA A 163 -0.10 -12.39 2.59
N TYR A 164 -0.84 -11.58 1.83
CA TYR A 164 -0.24 -10.59 0.93
C TYR A 164 0.65 -9.59 1.70
N GLY A 165 0.20 -9.10 2.85
CA GLY A 165 0.98 -8.19 3.70
C GLY A 165 2.31 -8.79 4.15
N LEU A 166 2.30 -10.06 4.54
CA LEU A 166 3.51 -10.81 4.91
C LEU A 166 4.44 -11.03 3.71
N ALA A 167 3.89 -11.47 2.58
CA ALA A 167 4.65 -11.67 1.35
C ALA A 167 5.31 -10.35 0.88
N PHE A 168 4.60 -9.23 1.01
CA PHE A 168 5.14 -7.90 0.74
C PHE A 168 6.33 -7.59 1.63
N ALA A 169 6.24 -7.86 2.94
CA ALA A 169 7.34 -7.63 3.88
C ALA A 169 8.56 -8.51 3.53
N VAL A 170 8.36 -9.78 3.20
CA VAL A 170 9.44 -10.67 2.75
C VAL A 170 10.13 -10.13 1.50
N ALA A 171 9.37 -9.67 0.50
CA ALA A 171 9.93 -9.09 -0.71
C ALA A 171 10.74 -7.81 -0.44
N ALA A 172 10.25 -6.95 0.47
CA ALA A 172 10.96 -5.74 0.87
C ALA A 172 12.27 -6.04 1.62
N VAL A 173 12.26 -6.99 2.56
CA VAL A 173 13.45 -7.44 3.30
C VAL A 173 14.47 -8.08 2.34
N TYR A 174 14.00 -8.93 1.42
CA TYR A 174 14.84 -9.52 0.40
C TYR A 174 15.53 -8.45 -0.46
N ALA A 175 14.78 -7.44 -0.91
CA ALA A 175 15.33 -6.35 -1.70
C ALA A 175 16.38 -5.56 -0.92
N ALA A 176 16.09 -5.21 0.35
CA ALA A 176 16.99 -4.46 1.20
C ALA A 176 18.32 -5.19 1.46
N ILE A 177 18.26 -6.45 1.91
CA ILE A 177 19.45 -7.27 2.20
C ILE A 177 20.28 -7.48 0.93
N THR A 178 19.62 -7.80 -0.18
CA THR A 178 20.31 -8.08 -1.44
C THR A 178 20.95 -6.82 -2.02
N ALA A 179 20.29 -5.67 -1.94
CA ALA A 179 20.86 -4.39 -2.37
C ALA A 179 22.02 -3.94 -1.48
N ALA A 180 21.93 -4.12 -0.16
CA ALA A 180 23.01 -3.78 0.79
C ALA A 180 24.30 -4.57 0.51
N SER A 181 24.18 -5.86 0.17
CA SER A 181 25.33 -6.72 -0.15
C SER A 181 26.15 -6.22 -1.37
N ALA A 182 25.54 -5.40 -2.24
CA ALA A 182 26.24 -4.78 -3.35
C ALA A 182 27.14 -3.60 -2.92
N GLY A 183 26.79 -2.93 -1.82
CA GLY A 183 27.57 -1.83 -1.23
C GLY A 183 28.84 -2.34 -0.58
N ASP A 184 28.75 -3.41 0.21
CA ASP A 184 29.89 -4.00 0.93
C ASP A 184 30.95 -4.56 -0.03
N ALA A 185 30.52 -5.22 -1.11
CA ALA A 185 31.42 -5.77 -2.13
C ALA A 185 32.21 -4.70 -2.90
N ARG A 186 31.72 -3.45 -2.94
CA ARG A 186 32.43 -2.32 -3.56
C ARG A 186 33.47 -1.70 -2.62
N GLN A 187 33.20 -1.69 -1.31
CA GLN A 187 34.10 -1.10 -0.31
C GLN A 187 35.32 -1.98 0.01
N GLY A 188 35.18 -3.32 -0.04
CA GLY A 188 36.29 -4.25 0.17
C GLY A 188 37.28 -4.41 -0.99
N ARG A 189 37.15 -3.61 -2.06
CA ARG A 189 38.02 -3.63 -3.26
C ARG A 189 38.88 -2.35 -3.43
N GLY A 190 38.83 -1.43 -2.45
CA GLY A 190 39.71 -0.27 -2.37
C GLY A 190 40.86 -0.51 -1.40
#